data_AF-A0A0T9TQH1-F1
#
_entry.id   AF-A0A0T9TQH1-F1
#
_cell.length_a   1.000
_cell.length_b   1.000
_cell.length_c   1.000
_cell.angle_alpha   90.00
_cell.angle_beta   90.00
_cell.angle_gamma   90.00
#
_symmetry.space_group_name_H-M   'P 1'
#
loop_
_entity.id
_entity.type
_entity.pdbx_description
1 polymer ?
#
loop_
_entity_poly.entity_id
_entity_poly.type
_entity_poly.pdbx_seq_one_letter_code
_entity_poly.pdbx_strand_id
1 'polypeptide(L)'
;MMPEWGMWGNEFRIEEVTDYAAFVYMIQFPDSGQYYIGVKQVYKGIKNIKDLKDDSKQSNWCSYTSSSKSVNEYIGEGQPHKKSILYCYKSLQEASLCETALISIFGTRWDCLNKAIMVKNRLMKDNGTQLMIIRQLIDDLS
;
A
#
# COMPACT_ATOMS: atom_id res chain seq x y z
N MET A 1 11.69 -10.68 14.17
CA MET A 1 10.23 -10.52 14.27
C MET A 1 9.68 -10.61 12.86
N MET A 2 8.75 -11.53 12.58
CA MET A 2 8.12 -11.59 11.25
C MET A 2 7.15 -10.41 11.09
N PRO A 3 7.06 -9.79 9.91
CA PRO A 3 6.10 -8.72 9.67
C PRO A 3 4.66 -9.25 9.82
N GLU A 4 3.75 -8.45 10.40
CA GLU A 4 2.32 -8.79 10.52
C GLU A 4 1.56 -8.71 9.17
N TRP A 5 2.28 -8.50 8.07
CA TRP A 5 1.73 -8.29 6.75
C TRP A 5 1.46 -9.63 6.06
N GLY A 6 0.22 -9.83 5.61
CA GLY A 6 -0.11 -10.83 4.60
C GLY A 6 0.07 -10.28 3.18
N MET A 7 0.16 -11.18 2.20
CA MET A 7 0.11 -10.84 0.79
C MET A 7 -1.32 -11.04 0.28
N TRP A 8 -1.85 -10.08 -0.49
CA TRP A 8 -3.22 -10.18 -1.03
C TRP A 8 -3.32 -11.25 -2.13
N GLY A 9 -2.27 -11.39 -2.94
CA GLY A 9 -2.13 -12.43 -3.96
C GLY A 9 -0.86 -13.25 -3.77
N ASN A 10 -0.60 -14.14 -4.72
CA ASN A 10 0.55 -15.05 -4.69
C ASN A 10 1.77 -14.53 -5.49
N GLU A 11 1.70 -13.29 -6.02
CA GLU A 11 2.74 -12.74 -6.89
C GLU A 11 4.02 -12.36 -6.15
N PHE A 12 3.91 -12.02 -4.86
CA PHE A 12 5.06 -11.66 -4.04
C PHE A 12 5.07 -12.45 -2.75
N ARG A 13 6.28 -12.66 -2.24
CA ARG A 13 6.54 -13.15 -0.90
C ARG A 13 6.96 -11.99 -0.02
N ILE A 14 6.71 -12.11 1.29
CA ILE A 14 7.02 -11.05 2.24
C ILE A 14 8.52 -10.72 2.27
N GLU A 15 9.37 -11.71 2.00
CA GLU A 15 10.83 -11.56 1.94
C GLU A 15 11.28 -10.71 0.74
N GLU A 16 10.47 -10.64 -0.32
CA GLU A 16 10.78 -9.87 -1.53
C GLU A 16 10.43 -8.39 -1.39
N VAL A 17 9.73 -7.96 -0.32
CA VAL A 17 9.34 -6.56 -0.13
C VAL A 17 10.56 -5.61 -0.13
N THR A 18 11.72 -6.08 0.34
CA THR A 18 12.96 -5.30 0.34
C THR A 18 13.56 -5.09 -1.05
N ASP A 19 13.11 -5.81 -2.07
CA ASP A 19 13.54 -5.60 -3.46
C ASP A 19 12.77 -4.46 -4.15
N TYR A 20 11.96 -3.71 -3.40
CA TYR A 20 11.09 -2.65 -3.90
C TYR A 20 11.21 -1.36 -3.08
N ALA A 21 10.86 -0.23 -3.70
CA ALA A 21 10.96 1.08 -3.05
C ALA A 21 9.76 1.36 -2.14
N ALA A 22 8.58 0.91 -2.55
CA ALA A 22 7.32 1.14 -1.87
C ALA A 22 6.33 0.02 -2.20
N PHE A 23 5.28 -0.09 -1.40
CA PHE A 23 4.15 -0.96 -1.67
C PHE A 23 2.83 -0.25 -1.40
N VAL A 24 1.79 -0.68 -2.10
CA VAL A 24 0.40 -0.35 -1.79
C VAL A 24 -0.12 -1.43 -0.85
N TYR A 25 -0.85 -1.03 0.17
CA TYR A 25 -1.41 -1.91 1.18
C TYR A 25 -2.89 -1.64 1.43
N MET A 26 -3.56 -2.62 2.02
CA MET A 26 -4.90 -2.50 2.56
C MET A 26 -4.93 -2.96 4.03
N ILE A 27 -5.66 -2.22 4.86
CA ILE A 27 -6.03 -2.63 6.21
C ILE A 27 -7.52 -2.85 6.24
N GLN A 28 -7.95 -4.03 6.69
CA GLN A 28 -9.36 -4.40 6.80
C GLN A 28 -9.73 -4.60 8.27
N PHE A 29 -10.93 -4.18 8.64
CA PHE A 29 -11.55 -4.39 9.94
C PHE A 29 -12.72 -5.39 9.76
N PRO A 30 -12.50 -6.70 9.97
CA PRO A 30 -13.46 -7.73 9.60
C PRO A 30 -14.84 -7.57 10.25
N ASP A 31 -14.87 -7.09 11.49
CA ASP A 31 -16.12 -6.96 12.26
C ASP A 31 -17.05 -5.87 11.69
N SER A 32 -16.50 -4.79 11.13
CA SER A 32 -17.28 -3.70 10.52
C SER A 32 -17.35 -3.76 9.00
N GLY A 33 -16.50 -4.58 8.37
CA GLY A 33 -16.31 -4.61 6.92
C GLY A 33 -15.52 -3.42 6.35
N GLN A 34 -15.10 -2.48 7.20
CA GLN A 34 -14.41 -1.28 6.75
C GLN A 34 -12.97 -1.55 6.33
N TYR A 35 -12.44 -0.75 5.42
CA TYR A 35 -11.07 -0.88 4.96
C TYR A 35 -10.40 0.46 4.64
N TYR A 36 -9.06 0.44 4.59
CA TYR A 36 -8.21 1.58 4.26
C TYR A 36 -7.13 1.16 3.28
N ILE A 37 -6.93 1.93 2.21
CA ILE A 37 -5.87 1.73 1.22
C ILE A 37 -4.78 2.79 1.45
N GLY A 38 -3.51 2.39 1.42
CA GLY A 38 -2.41 3.32 1.58
C GLY A 38 -1.13 2.89 0.87
N VAL A 39 -0.15 3.79 0.87
CA VAL A 39 1.23 3.51 0.39
C VAL A 39 2.24 3.62 1.52
N LYS A 40 3.24 2.74 1.50
CA LYS A 40 4.37 2.77 2.42
C LYS A 40 5.68 2.58 1.67
N GLN A 41 6.65 3.46 1.94
CA GLN A 41 8.04 3.28 1.50
C GLN A 41 8.74 2.22 2.36
N VAL A 42 9.52 1.36 1.72
CA VAL A 42 10.32 0.32 2.38
C VAL A 42 11.58 0.90 3.01
N TYR A 43 12.18 1.91 2.38
CA TYR A 43 13.41 2.58 2.83
C TYR A 43 13.18 4.06 3.12
N LYS A 44 13.98 4.62 4.04
CA LYS A 44 13.90 6.05 4.39
C LYS A 44 14.50 6.89 3.26
N GLY A 45 13.67 7.72 2.62
CA GLY A 45 14.10 8.68 1.59
C GLY A 45 14.33 8.10 0.19
N ILE A 46 14.33 6.78 0.02
CA ILE A 46 14.50 6.13 -1.28
C ILE A 46 13.15 6.06 -2.00
N LYS A 47 13.04 6.75 -3.13
CA LYS A 47 11.81 6.80 -3.96
C LYS A 47 11.87 5.89 -5.17
N ASN A 48 13.05 5.44 -5.59
CA ASN A 48 13.24 4.48 -6.65
C ASN A 48 14.24 3.43 -6.14
N ILE A 49 13.95 2.15 -6.36
CA ILE A 49 14.80 1.06 -5.86
C ILE A 49 16.20 1.10 -6.47
N LYS A 50 16.34 1.67 -7.67
CA LYS A 50 17.64 1.88 -8.32
C LYS A 50 18.57 2.82 -7.54
N ASP A 51 18.01 3.65 -6.65
CA ASP A 51 18.77 4.57 -5.79
C ASP A 51 19.21 3.91 -4.48
N LEU A 52 18.87 2.62 -4.27
CA LEU A 52 19.25 1.88 -3.07
C LEU A 52 20.78 1.67 -3.03
N LYS A 53 21.34 1.90 -1.85
CA LYS A 53 22.77 1.71 -1.54
C LYS A 53 22.91 0.79 -0.33
N ASP A 54 24.09 0.20 -0.16
CA ASP A 54 24.38 -0.72 0.95
C ASP A 54 24.16 -0.09 2.34
N ASP A 55 24.33 1.23 2.47
CA ASP A 55 24.13 2.00 3.70
C ASP A 55 22.70 2.55 3.87
N SER A 56 21.79 2.23 2.94
CA SER A 56 20.41 2.71 2.97
C SER A 56 19.64 2.13 4.15
N LYS A 57 18.96 3.01 4.89
CA LYS A 57 18.20 2.61 6.08
C LYS A 57 16.79 2.20 5.71
N GLN A 58 16.37 1.01 6.14
CA GLN A 58 14.97 0.61 6.08
C GLN A 58 14.09 1.57 6.89
N SER A 59 12.86 1.75 6.42
CA SER A 59 11.79 2.41 7.16
C SER A 59 11.25 1.48 8.25
N ASN A 60 10.25 1.94 9.01
CA ASN A 60 9.55 1.10 9.97
C ASN A 60 8.44 0.23 9.33
N TRP A 61 8.56 -0.13 8.06
CA TRP A 61 7.49 -0.81 7.31
C TRP A 61 7.02 -2.12 7.97
N CYS A 62 7.93 -2.91 8.55
CA CYS A 62 7.58 -4.19 9.20
C CYS A 62 6.55 -4.04 10.33
N SER A 63 6.68 -3.00 11.15
CA SER A 63 5.80 -2.69 12.28
C SER A 63 4.84 -1.54 11.99
N TYR A 64 4.80 -1.07 10.75
CA TYR A 64 3.94 0.03 10.36
C TYR A 64 2.46 -0.36 10.45
N THR A 65 1.65 0.59 10.88
CA THR A 65 0.19 0.48 10.91
C THR A 65 -0.40 1.27 9.75
N SER A 66 -0.69 2.56 9.92
CA SER A 66 -1.33 3.40 8.91
C SER A 66 -0.89 4.86 9.04
N SER A 67 -1.08 5.64 7.98
CA SER A 67 -0.97 7.10 7.99
C SER A 67 -2.27 7.76 8.45
N SER A 68 -3.38 7.02 8.48
CA SER A 68 -4.68 7.53 8.89
C SER A 68 -4.83 7.54 10.41
N LYS A 69 -5.23 8.70 10.96
CA LYS A 69 -5.50 8.85 12.39
C LYS A 69 -6.61 7.89 12.86
N SER A 70 -7.71 7.79 12.12
CA SER A 70 -8.85 6.94 12.50
C SER A 70 -8.50 5.45 12.46
N VAL A 71 -7.69 5.03 11.48
CA VAL A 71 -7.23 3.63 11.40
C VAL A 71 -6.32 3.31 12.59
N ASN A 72 -5.43 4.23 12.98
CA ASN A 72 -4.59 4.05 14.16
C ASN A 72 -5.39 4.07 15.46
N GLU A 73 -6.47 4.87 15.54
CA GLU A 73 -7.42 4.86 16.68
C GLU A 73 -8.10 3.48 16.79
N TYR A 74 -8.64 2.93 15.69
CA TYR A 74 -9.26 1.59 15.70
C TYR A 74 -8.30 0.48 16.12
N ILE A 75 -7.06 0.51 15.61
CA ILE A 75 -6.02 -0.45 16.00
C ILE A 75 -5.66 -0.27 17.49
N GLY A 76 -5.56 0.98 17.96
CA GLY A 76 -5.24 1.30 19.35
C GLY A 76 -6.33 0.89 20.36
N GLU A 77 -7.59 0.89 19.91
CA GLU A 77 -8.74 0.34 20.66
C GLU A 77 -8.75 -1.20 20.69
N GLY A 78 -7.83 -1.84 19.97
CA GLY A 78 -7.72 -3.31 19.92
C GLY A 78 -8.70 -3.97 18.96
N GLN A 79 -9.27 -3.22 17.99
CA GLN A 79 -10.15 -3.81 17.00
C GLN A 79 -9.39 -4.86 16.15
N PRO A 80 -9.99 -6.05 15.92
CA PRO A 80 -9.41 -7.04 15.02
C PRO A 80 -9.18 -6.43 13.63
N HIS A 81 -8.00 -6.66 13.07
CA HIS A 81 -7.66 -6.12 11.76
C HIS A 81 -6.73 -7.05 11.00
N LYS A 82 -6.78 -6.95 9.67
CA LYS A 82 -5.90 -7.67 8.74
C LYS A 82 -5.10 -6.66 7.93
N LYS A 83 -3.78 -6.83 7.89
CA LYS A 83 -2.85 -6.06 7.06
C LYS A 83 -2.48 -6.88 5.83
N SER A 84 -2.73 -6.33 4.64
CA SER A 84 -2.39 -6.99 3.38
C SER A 84 -1.58 -6.05 2.49
N ILE A 85 -0.44 -6.51 1.99
CA ILE A 85 0.28 -5.84 0.89
C ILE A 85 -0.42 -6.25 -0.41
N LEU A 86 -0.90 -5.26 -1.16
CA LEU A 86 -1.58 -5.46 -2.44
C LEU A 86 -0.57 -5.68 -3.56
N TYR A 87 0.45 -4.82 -3.65
CA TYR A 87 1.46 -4.88 -4.70
C TYR A 87 2.72 -4.09 -4.33
N CYS A 88 3.89 -4.58 -4.72
CA CYS A 88 5.19 -3.94 -4.51
C CYS A 88 5.70 -3.22 -5.76
N TYR A 89 6.22 -2.01 -5.62
CA TYR A 89 6.59 -1.14 -6.73
C TYR A 89 8.05 -0.69 -6.68
N LYS A 90 8.68 -0.65 -7.86
CA LYS A 90 10.07 -0.20 -8.02
C LYS A 90 10.24 1.29 -7.75
N SER A 91 9.16 2.07 -7.83
CA SER A 91 9.16 3.47 -7.41
C SER A 91 7.94 3.85 -6.56
N LEU A 92 8.13 4.82 -5.67
CA LEU A 92 7.06 5.44 -4.89
C LEU A 92 6.01 6.09 -5.78
N GLN A 93 6.43 6.66 -6.91
CA GLN A 93 5.52 7.31 -7.86
C GLN A 93 4.53 6.30 -8.46
N GLU A 94 4.98 5.11 -8.83
CA GLU A 94 4.11 4.05 -9.35
C GLU A 94 3.11 3.59 -8.28
N ALA A 95 3.60 3.36 -7.05
CA ALA A 95 2.75 2.99 -5.91
C ALA A 95 1.70 4.06 -5.61
N SER A 96 2.09 5.32 -5.53
CA SER A 96 1.17 6.44 -5.28
C SER A 96 0.14 6.61 -6.39
N LEU A 97 0.49 6.33 -7.65
CA LEU A 97 -0.48 6.38 -8.74
C LEU A 97 -1.50 5.24 -8.64
N CYS A 98 -1.07 4.03 -8.27
CA CYS A 98 -1.99 2.94 -7.97
C CYS A 98 -2.93 3.26 -6.80
N GLU A 99 -2.40 3.74 -5.67
CA GLU A 99 -3.21 4.18 -4.52
C GLU A 99 -4.24 5.24 -4.93
N THR A 100 -3.81 6.24 -5.72
CA THR A 100 -4.72 7.27 -6.24
C THR A 100 -5.85 6.66 -7.06
N ALA A 101 -5.53 5.73 -7.96
CA ALA A 101 -6.53 5.08 -8.80
C ALA A 101 -7.53 4.29 -7.95
N LEU A 102 -7.04 3.46 -7.03
CA LEU A 102 -7.89 2.66 -6.15
C LEU A 102 -8.80 3.54 -5.27
N ILE A 103 -8.26 4.61 -4.65
CA ILE A 103 -9.07 5.54 -3.86
C ILE A 103 -10.05 6.32 -4.75
N SER A 104 -9.70 6.64 -6.00
CA SER A 104 -10.63 7.32 -6.92
C SER A 104 -11.83 6.44 -7.29
N ILE A 105 -11.64 5.13 -7.38
CA ILE A 105 -12.69 4.17 -7.71
C ILE A 105 -13.52 3.80 -6.47
N PHE A 106 -12.86 3.54 -5.34
CA PHE A 106 -13.48 2.95 -4.17
C PHE A 106 -13.73 3.93 -3.01
N GLY A 107 -13.07 5.09 -3.01
CA GLY A 107 -13.00 5.99 -1.85
C GLY A 107 -14.32 6.64 -1.45
N THR A 108 -15.35 6.60 -2.31
CA THR A 108 -16.70 7.09 -1.98
C THR A 108 -17.62 6.01 -1.43
N ARG A 109 -17.16 4.76 -1.32
CA ARG A 109 -17.95 3.70 -0.70
C ARG A 109 -18.06 3.93 0.81
N TRP A 110 -19.18 3.52 1.40
CA TRP A 110 -19.46 3.73 2.82
C TRP A 110 -18.49 2.98 3.75
N ASP A 111 -17.92 1.88 3.26
CA ASP A 111 -16.97 1.00 3.94
C ASP A 111 -15.51 1.43 3.76
N CYS A 112 -15.23 2.46 2.95
CA CYS A 112 -13.88 2.99 2.77
C CYS A 112 -13.53 4.08 3.78
N LEU A 113 -12.43 3.91 4.51
CA LEU A 113 -11.94 4.85 5.53
C LEU A 113 -11.05 5.96 4.95
N ASN A 114 -10.70 5.92 3.67
CA ASN A 114 -9.94 6.96 3.01
C ASN A 114 -10.79 8.24 2.89
N LYS A 115 -10.28 9.37 3.41
CA LYS A 115 -11.04 10.65 3.43
C LYS A 115 -10.67 11.61 2.32
N ALA A 116 -9.52 11.40 1.67
CA ALA A 116 -9.00 12.30 0.65
C ALA A 116 -7.94 11.59 -0.21
N ILE A 117 -7.76 12.11 -1.41
CA ILE A 117 -6.61 11.82 -2.28
C ILE A 117 -5.64 12.98 -2.12
N MET A 118 -4.50 12.73 -1.47
CA MET A 118 -3.57 13.80 -1.05
C MET A 118 -2.33 13.94 -1.95
N VAL A 119 -2.23 13.15 -3.01
CA VAL A 119 -1.02 13.10 -3.85
C VAL A 119 -1.28 13.69 -5.23
N LYS A 120 -0.33 14.51 -5.71
CA LYS A 120 -0.25 14.95 -7.09
C LYS A 120 0.78 14.08 -7.82
N ASN A 121 0.32 13.14 -8.63
CA ASN A 121 1.20 12.26 -9.40
C ASN A 121 1.48 12.80 -10.81
N ARG A 122 2.70 12.59 -11.28
CA ARG A 122 3.05 12.71 -12.70
C ARG A 122 2.79 11.37 -13.35
N LEU A 123 2.11 11.37 -14.50
CA LEU A 123 1.88 10.15 -15.29
C LEU A 123 3.15 9.80 -16.05
N MET A 124 3.67 8.59 -15.84
CA MET A 124 4.78 8.05 -16.63
C MET A 124 4.21 7.11 -17.68
N LYS A 125 4.83 7.11 -18.86
CA LYS A 125 4.51 6.15 -19.90
C LYS A 125 5.32 4.89 -19.63
N ASP A 126 4.63 3.76 -19.57
CA ASP A 126 5.20 2.43 -19.61
C ASP A 126 4.56 1.62 -20.74
N ASN A 127 4.88 0.34 -20.83
CA ASN A 127 4.30 -0.56 -21.85
C ASN A 127 2.92 -1.11 -21.43
N GLY A 128 2.17 -0.39 -20.57
CA GLY A 128 0.86 -0.80 -20.07
C GLY A 128 0.87 -1.66 -18.80
N THR A 129 2.05 -1.92 -18.23
CA THR A 129 2.22 -2.74 -17.01
C THR A 129 1.45 -2.16 -15.83
N GLN A 130 1.57 -0.86 -15.60
CA GLN A 130 0.88 -0.17 -14.51
C GLN A 130 -0.64 -0.23 -14.67
N LEU A 131 -1.15 -0.06 -15.90
CA LEU A 131 -2.58 -0.20 -16.17
C LEU A 131 -3.07 -1.62 -15.90
N MET A 132 -2.30 -2.64 -16.30
CA MET A 132 -2.63 -4.04 -16.07
C MET A 132 -2.72 -4.34 -14.57
N ILE A 133 -1.74 -3.90 -13.77
CA ILE A 133 -1.72 -4.10 -12.32
C ILE A 133 -2.92 -3.40 -11.67
N ILE A 134 -3.19 -2.14 -12.02
CA ILE A 134 -4.32 -1.38 -11.46
C ILE A 134 -5.65 -2.08 -11.79
N ARG A 135 -5.82 -2.59 -13.02
CA ARG A 135 -7.03 -3.34 -13.41
C ARG A 135 -7.20 -4.61 -12.59
N GLN A 136 -6.14 -5.40 -12.46
CA GLN A 136 -6.17 -6.62 -11.64
C GLN A 136 -6.59 -6.31 -10.21
N LEU A 137 -6.00 -5.27 -9.59
CA LEU A 137 -6.36 -4.87 -8.23
C LEU A 137 -7.79 -4.33 -8.12
N ILE A 138 -8.31 -3.66 -9.15
CA ILE A 138 -9.72 -3.24 -9.15
C ILE A 138 -10.62 -4.47 -9.21
N ASP A 139 -10.32 -5.44 -10.08
CA ASP A 139 -11.12 -6.65 -10.23
C ASP A 139 -11.09 -7.50 -8.95
N ASP A 140 -9.93 -7.62 -8.29
CA ASP A 140 -9.76 -8.37 -7.04
C ASP A 140 -10.47 -7.73 -5.83
N LEU A 141 -10.67 -6.41 -5.84
CA LEU A 141 -11.23 -5.63 -4.72
C LEU A 141 -12.70 -5.24 -4.91
N SER A 142 -13.30 -5.54 -6.07
CA SER A 142 -14.70 -5.23 -6.39
C SER A 142 -15.67 -6.21 -5.75
#